data_AF-A0A7C4VCV8-F1
#
_entry.id   AF-A0A7C4VCV8-F1
#
_cell.length_a   1.000
_cell.length_b   1.000
_cell.length_c   1.000
_cell.angle_alpha   90.00
_cell.angle_beta   90.00
_cell.angle_gamma   90.00
#
_symmetry.space_group_name_H-M   'P 1'
#
loop_
_entity.id
_entity.type
_entity.pdbx_description
1 polymer ?
#
loop_
_entity_poly.entity_id
_entity_poly.type
_entity_poly.pdbx_seq_one_letter_code
_entity_poly.pdbx_strand_id
1 'polypeptide(L)'
;MTQDFRYGYKDDRLFDRKLQFRFWPLLLSILFLVAAWLFLTQKILFGSAWISETYDNIYWRTNEGNLQTYGAWDLETHVWKSEYVMENWPNVLWNPYWYLGMPLFKYYQAGFYALHIATIKLFDLSPGYAANMIIIFGHLAAVLALFALCLVISRRYLVATLCAFFLLANTFMSLRSYGWEPISVVFMALYPIGLLVFLRQPLRP
;
A
#
# COMPACT_ATOMS: atom_id res chain seq x y z
N MET A 1 -47.82 -8.87 8.27
CA MET A 1 -46.59 -9.39 7.65
C MET A 1 -45.58 -8.27 7.61
N THR A 2 -44.82 -8.09 8.68
CA THR A 2 -43.67 -7.19 8.70
C THR A 2 -42.51 -7.94 8.05
N GLN A 3 -42.10 -7.49 6.86
CA GLN A 3 -40.80 -7.86 6.32
C GLN A 3 -39.76 -7.23 7.24
N ASP A 4 -39.26 -8.03 8.19
CA ASP A 4 -38.07 -7.75 8.96
C ASP A 4 -36.92 -7.58 7.95
N PHE A 5 -36.67 -6.33 7.53
CA PHE A 5 -35.43 -5.96 6.85
C PHE A 5 -34.29 -6.10 7.87
N ARG A 6 -33.80 -7.33 8.04
CA ARG A 6 -32.58 -7.60 8.81
C ARG A 6 -31.38 -7.16 7.97
N TYR A 7 -31.08 -5.87 8.00
CA TYR A 7 -29.74 -5.38 7.73
C TYR A 7 -28.84 -5.86 8.87
N GLY A 8 -28.38 -7.11 8.79
CA GLY A 8 -27.53 -7.69 9.82
C GLY A 8 -27.04 -9.06 9.40
N TYR A 9 -25.75 -9.27 9.58
CA TYR A 9 -24.90 -10.45 9.32
C TYR A 9 -25.39 -11.82 9.88
N LYS A 10 -26.66 -11.95 10.28
CA LYS A 10 -27.32 -13.20 10.69
C LYS A 10 -28.05 -13.89 9.52
N ASP A 11 -27.58 -13.70 8.29
CA ASP A 11 -28.00 -14.57 7.20
C ASP A 11 -27.08 -15.79 7.21
N ASP A 12 -27.45 -16.81 7.98
CA ASP A 12 -26.71 -18.08 8.08
C ASP A 12 -26.47 -18.69 6.68
N ARG A 13 -27.29 -18.34 5.68
CA ARG A 13 -27.17 -18.76 4.28
C ARG A 13 -25.93 -18.19 3.57
N LEU A 14 -25.40 -17.03 4.00
CA LEU A 14 -24.11 -16.53 3.50
C LEU A 14 -22.95 -17.40 3.99
N PHE A 15 -23.06 -18.03 5.15
CA PHE A 15 -21.97 -18.81 5.77
C PHE A 15 -22.09 -20.34 5.63
N ASP A 16 -23.23 -20.87 5.18
CA ASP A 16 -23.55 -22.31 5.22
C ASP A 16 -22.78 -23.18 4.20
N ARG A 17 -22.17 -22.61 3.16
CA ARG A 17 -21.35 -23.39 2.21
C ARG A 17 -19.90 -23.41 2.65
N LYS A 18 -19.36 -24.57 3.03
CA LYS A 18 -17.92 -24.72 3.26
C LYS A 18 -17.16 -24.39 1.97
N LEU A 19 -16.16 -23.50 2.05
CA LEU A 19 -15.22 -23.27 0.96
C LEU A 19 -14.49 -24.59 0.69
N GLN A 20 -14.74 -25.20 -0.47
CA GLN A 20 -13.95 -26.35 -0.92
C GLN A 20 -12.62 -25.83 -1.45
N PHE A 21 -11.61 -25.88 -0.61
CA PHE A 21 -10.27 -25.43 -0.96
C PHE A 21 -9.72 -26.34 -2.08
N ARG A 22 -9.51 -25.77 -3.26
CA ARG A 22 -8.89 -26.45 -4.40
C ARG A 22 -7.54 -25.80 -4.66
N PHE A 23 -6.48 -26.60 -4.58
CA PHE A 23 -5.11 -26.15 -4.75
C PHE A 23 -4.86 -25.50 -6.13
N TRP A 24 -5.26 -26.17 -7.21
CA TRP A 24 -4.99 -25.70 -8.57
C TRP A 24 -5.63 -24.34 -8.91
N PRO A 25 -6.94 -24.11 -8.68
CA PRO A 25 -7.53 -22.80 -8.91
C PRO A 25 -6.92 -21.69 -8.06
N LEU A 26 -6.55 -21.99 -6.80
CA LEU A 26 -5.86 -21.04 -5.94
C LEU A 26 -4.51 -20.64 -6.53
N LEU A 27 -3.70 -21.63 -6.87
CA LEU A 27 -2.37 -21.42 -7.43
C LEU A 27 -2.44 -20.60 -8.72
N LEU A 28 -3.33 -20.97 -9.65
CA LEU A 28 -3.51 -20.24 -10.90
C LEU A 28 -3.96 -18.79 -10.68
N SER A 29 -4.84 -18.54 -9.71
CA SER A 29 -5.32 -17.18 -9.37
C SER A 29 -4.16 -16.33 -8.83
N ILE A 30 -3.36 -16.88 -7.92
CA ILE A 30 -2.20 -16.18 -7.35
C ILE A 30 -1.15 -15.91 -8.43
N LEU A 31 -0.80 -16.92 -9.23
CA LEU A 31 0.17 -16.77 -10.32
C LEU A 31 -0.28 -15.72 -11.33
N PHE A 32 -1.56 -15.70 -11.69
CA PHE A 32 -2.12 -14.67 -12.57
C PHE A 32 -1.98 -13.27 -11.97
N LEU A 33 -2.37 -13.07 -10.70
CA LEU A 33 -2.27 -11.77 -10.04
C LEU A 33 -0.82 -11.30 -9.91
N VAL A 34 0.10 -12.20 -9.57
CA VAL A 34 1.54 -11.89 -9.49
C VAL A 34 2.11 -11.57 -10.86
N ALA A 35 1.78 -12.33 -11.89
CA ALA A 35 2.23 -12.06 -13.26
C ALA A 35 1.70 -10.72 -13.78
N ALA A 36 0.42 -10.42 -13.55
CA ALA A 36 -0.18 -9.14 -13.89
C ALA A 36 0.49 -7.98 -13.11
N TRP A 37 0.72 -8.16 -11.82
CA TRP A 37 1.41 -7.18 -10.99
C TRP A 37 2.84 -6.94 -11.48
N LEU A 38 3.60 -7.99 -11.77
CA LEU A 38 4.96 -7.90 -12.35
C LEU A 38 4.92 -7.15 -13.68
N PHE A 39 3.99 -7.49 -14.58
CA PHE A 39 3.86 -6.83 -15.87
C PHE A 39 3.60 -5.33 -15.75
N LEU A 40 2.76 -4.92 -14.80
CA LEU A 40 2.48 -3.51 -14.55
C LEU A 40 3.68 -2.82 -13.88
N THR A 41 4.26 -3.45 -12.86
CA THR A 41 5.33 -2.85 -12.04
C THR A 41 6.74 -2.99 -12.61
N GLN A 42 6.94 -3.73 -13.71
CA GLN A 42 8.27 -4.01 -14.28
C GLN A 42 9.10 -2.75 -14.55
N LYS A 43 8.47 -1.64 -14.96
CA LYS A 43 9.20 -0.39 -15.20
C LYS A 43 9.73 0.24 -13.91
N ILE A 44 9.04 0.04 -12.79
CA ILE A 44 9.45 0.55 -11.48
C ILE A 44 10.44 -0.43 -10.82
N LEU A 45 10.27 -1.74 -11.03
CA LEU A 45 11.13 -2.79 -10.51
C LEU A 45 12.48 -2.91 -11.23
N PHE A 46 12.48 -2.82 -12.56
CA PHE A 46 13.64 -3.09 -13.42
C PHE A 46 14.02 -1.92 -14.33
N GLY A 47 13.19 -0.88 -14.42
CA GLY A 47 13.52 0.35 -15.12
C GLY A 47 14.17 1.37 -14.20
N SER A 48 14.20 2.62 -14.68
CA SER A 48 14.56 3.77 -13.88
C SER A 48 13.71 3.83 -12.62
N ALA A 49 14.31 3.60 -11.44
CA ALA A 49 13.66 3.85 -10.17
C ALA A 49 13.47 5.36 -10.05
N TRP A 50 12.42 5.89 -10.69
CA TRP A 50 12.17 7.30 -10.95
C TRP A 50 12.43 8.24 -9.77
N ILE A 51 12.02 7.87 -8.54
CA ILE A 51 12.35 8.61 -7.31
C ILE A 51 13.84 8.53 -7.00
N SER A 52 14.48 7.37 -7.13
CA SER A 52 15.92 7.24 -6.92
C SER A 52 16.72 8.09 -7.93
N GLU A 53 16.26 8.16 -9.18
CA GLU A 53 16.93 8.97 -10.21
C GLU A 53 16.83 10.48 -9.98
N THR A 54 15.75 10.95 -9.35
CA THR A 54 15.58 12.37 -8.99
C THR A 54 16.13 12.69 -7.61
N TYR A 55 15.82 11.89 -6.61
CA TYR A 55 16.10 12.12 -5.20
C TYR A 55 17.50 11.69 -4.76
N ASP A 56 17.95 10.50 -5.16
CA ASP A 56 19.26 9.98 -4.73
C ASP A 56 20.41 10.57 -5.57
N ASN A 57 20.10 11.41 -6.56
CA ASN A 57 21.09 12.07 -7.40
C ASN A 57 21.70 13.29 -6.68
N ILE A 58 23.01 13.21 -6.44
CA ILE A 58 23.80 14.19 -5.67
C ILE A 58 23.71 15.60 -6.29
N TYR A 59 23.61 15.70 -7.61
CA TYR A 59 23.49 16.99 -8.31
C TYR A 59 22.11 17.64 -8.18
N TRP A 60 21.10 16.89 -7.72
CA TRP A 60 19.69 17.30 -7.68
C TRP A 60 19.24 17.64 -6.25
N ARG A 61 19.88 17.05 -5.23
CA ARG A 61 19.68 17.35 -3.80
C ARG A 61 19.88 18.83 -3.42
N THR A 62 20.63 19.61 -4.20
CA THR A 62 21.00 21.00 -3.86
C THR A 62 20.04 22.06 -4.42
N ASN A 63 18.92 21.68 -5.04
CA ASN A 63 18.09 22.58 -5.85
C ASN A 63 16.64 22.73 -5.31
N GLU A 64 16.50 22.76 -3.99
CA GLU A 64 15.25 22.69 -3.20
C GLU A 64 14.10 23.65 -3.57
N GLY A 65 14.28 24.59 -4.51
CA GLY A 65 13.26 25.57 -4.91
C GLY A 65 12.92 25.64 -6.39
N ASN A 66 13.63 24.92 -7.28
CA ASN A 66 13.54 25.14 -8.74
C ASN A 66 13.35 23.86 -9.58
N LEU A 67 13.06 22.73 -8.95
CA LEU A 67 12.88 21.48 -9.68
C LEU A 67 11.52 21.44 -10.36
N GLN A 68 11.53 21.14 -11.67
CA GLN A 68 10.41 20.49 -12.34
C GLN A 68 10.25 19.11 -11.70
N THR A 69 9.53 19.04 -10.58
CA THR A 69 9.09 17.76 -10.04
C THR A 69 8.11 17.18 -11.05
N TYR A 70 8.37 15.99 -11.57
CA TYR A 70 7.43 15.27 -12.44
C TYR A 70 6.20 14.79 -11.63
N GLY A 71 5.55 15.67 -10.86
CA GLY A 71 4.39 15.38 -10.01
C GLY A 71 4.68 14.55 -8.74
N ALA A 72 5.93 14.24 -8.43
CA ALA A 72 6.31 13.39 -7.29
C ALA A 72 6.70 14.15 -6.01
N TRP A 73 6.55 15.48 -5.98
CA TRP A 73 7.02 16.34 -4.89
C TRP A 73 6.57 15.84 -3.53
N ASP A 74 5.30 15.45 -3.38
CA ASP A 74 4.78 15.01 -2.09
C ASP A 74 5.49 13.75 -1.57
N LEU A 75 5.72 12.74 -2.42
CA LEU A 75 6.42 11.51 -2.03
C LEU A 75 7.89 11.78 -1.69
N GLU A 76 8.61 12.57 -2.50
CA GLU A 76 9.99 12.99 -2.21
C GLU A 76 10.09 13.66 -0.84
N THR A 77 9.11 14.49 -0.50
CA THR A 77 9.11 15.19 0.78
C THR A 77 8.86 14.26 1.97
N HIS A 78 8.16 13.16 1.75
CA HIS A 78 8.02 12.09 2.73
C HIS A 78 9.29 11.26 2.91
N VAL A 79 10.09 11.10 1.85
CA VAL A 79 11.43 10.52 1.94
C VAL A 79 12.34 11.45 2.75
N TRP A 80 12.37 12.77 2.49
CA TRP A 80 13.14 13.74 3.29
C TRP A 80 12.77 13.73 4.77
N LYS A 81 11.48 13.64 5.07
CA LYS A 81 11.01 13.53 6.46
C LYS A 81 11.53 12.27 7.15
N SER A 82 11.68 11.17 6.42
CA SER A 82 12.25 9.94 6.97
C SER A 82 13.74 10.11 7.28
N GLU A 83 14.49 10.75 6.40
CA GLU A 83 15.89 11.09 6.65
C GLU A 83 16.04 12.06 7.83
N TYR A 84 15.21 13.09 7.90
CA TYR A 84 15.16 14.01 9.04
C TYR A 84 14.95 13.26 10.35
N VAL A 85 14.01 12.30 10.39
CA VAL A 85 13.77 11.46 11.57
C VAL A 85 15.00 10.64 11.93
N MET A 86 15.69 10.07 10.94
CA MET A 86 16.90 9.28 11.17
C MET A 86 18.06 10.12 11.72
N GLU A 87 18.23 11.34 11.23
CA GLU A 87 19.32 12.24 11.60
C GLU A 87 19.09 12.94 12.94
N ASN A 88 17.83 13.22 13.29
CA ASN A 88 17.48 14.09 14.41
C ASN A 88 16.81 13.34 15.57
N TRP A 89 16.74 12.00 15.54
CA TRP A 89 16.13 11.23 16.64
C TRP A 89 16.82 11.50 17.99
N PRO A 90 16.06 11.75 19.09
CA PRO A 90 14.60 11.75 19.22
C PRO A 90 13.91 13.11 18.99
N ASN A 91 14.65 14.16 18.63
CA ASN A 91 14.16 15.53 18.45
C ASN A 91 13.43 15.74 17.10
N VAL A 92 12.40 14.93 16.85
CA VAL A 92 11.75 14.85 15.52
C VAL A 92 10.35 15.46 15.49
N LEU A 93 9.85 15.93 16.64
CA LEU A 93 8.48 16.42 16.77
C LEU A 93 8.23 17.71 15.98
N TRP A 94 9.25 18.54 15.80
CA TRP A 94 9.22 19.76 15.01
C TRP A 94 10.22 19.63 13.87
N ASN A 95 9.76 19.75 12.62
CA ASN A 95 10.64 19.77 11.45
C ASN A 95 10.81 21.23 10.99
N PRO A 96 11.99 21.85 11.17
CA PRO A 96 12.23 23.24 10.79
C PRO A 96 12.41 23.45 9.28
N TYR A 97 12.67 22.39 8.52
CA TYR A 97 12.98 22.45 7.09
C TYR A 97 11.74 22.51 6.19
N TRP A 98 10.53 22.61 6.79
CA TRP A 98 9.27 22.59 6.04
C TRP A 98 8.52 23.92 6.17
N TYR A 99 8.55 24.74 5.12
CA TYR A 99 8.04 26.12 5.11
C TYR A 99 8.59 26.97 6.28
N LEU A 100 7.79 27.20 7.33
CA LEU A 100 8.18 27.95 8.54
C LEU A 100 8.40 27.03 9.76
N GLY A 101 8.47 25.73 9.51
CA GLY A 101 8.47 24.68 10.50
C GLY A 101 7.08 24.10 10.74
N MET A 102 7.02 22.80 11.00
CA MET A 102 5.75 22.10 11.26
C MET A 102 5.89 20.94 12.25
N PRO A 103 4.81 20.57 12.95
CA PRO A 103 4.78 19.36 13.76
C PRO A 103 4.70 18.10 12.89
N LEU A 104 5.71 17.24 12.97
CA LEU A 104 5.91 16.15 12.01
C LEU A 104 4.81 15.07 12.06
N PHE A 105 4.44 14.59 13.25
CA PHE A 105 3.46 13.50 13.41
C PHE A 105 2.02 13.97 13.61
N LYS A 106 1.76 15.29 13.56
CA LYS A 106 0.39 15.81 13.66
C LYS A 106 -0.40 15.62 12.37
N TYR A 107 0.28 15.73 11.23
CA TYR A 107 -0.35 15.71 9.91
C TYR A 107 -0.02 14.48 9.08
N TYR A 108 1.01 13.72 9.47
CA TYR A 108 1.51 12.59 8.71
C TYR A 108 1.54 11.30 9.53
N GLN A 109 1.23 10.20 8.87
CA GLN A 109 1.13 8.88 9.49
C GLN A 109 2.52 8.36 9.88
N ALA A 110 2.77 8.24 11.19
CA ALA A 110 4.03 7.74 11.73
C ALA A 110 4.41 6.34 11.21
N GLY A 111 3.41 5.52 10.88
CA GLY A 111 3.61 4.16 10.37
C GLY A 111 4.44 4.11 9.09
N PHE A 112 4.25 5.05 8.15
CA PHE A 112 5.03 5.09 6.91
C PHE A 112 6.51 5.32 7.22
N TYR A 113 6.83 6.34 8.02
CA TYR A 113 8.21 6.67 8.36
C TYR A 113 8.92 5.55 9.11
N ALA A 114 8.23 4.91 10.07
CA ALA A 114 8.79 3.78 10.79
C ALA A 114 9.13 2.60 9.86
N LEU A 115 8.20 2.26 8.95
CA LEU A 115 8.44 1.20 7.97
C LEU A 115 9.55 1.57 6.99
N HIS A 116 9.56 2.81 6.51
CA HIS A 116 10.56 3.29 5.56
C HIS A 116 11.97 3.27 6.13
N ILE A 117 12.15 3.80 7.35
CA ILE A 117 13.42 3.76 8.07
C ILE A 117 13.86 2.31 8.33
N ALA A 118 12.93 1.44 8.75
CA ALA A 118 13.22 0.03 8.95
C ALA A 118 13.70 -0.65 7.66
N THR A 119 13.03 -0.40 6.52
CA THR A 119 13.44 -0.94 5.22
C THR A 119 14.82 -0.44 4.79
N ILE A 120 15.11 0.86 4.94
CA ILE A 120 16.44 1.42 4.67
C ILE A 120 17.50 0.69 5.50
N LYS A 121 17.28 0.56 6.81
CA LYS A 121 18.26 -0.02 7.74
C LYS A 121 18.43 -1.53 7.60
N LEU A 122 17.35 -2.28 7.33
CA LEU A 122 17.39 -3.74 7.24
C LEU A 122 18.00 -4.25 5.93
N PHE A 123 17.85 -3.49 4.85
CA PHE A 123 18.27 -3.91 3.51
C PHE A 123 19.39 -3.05 2.91
N ASP A 124 19.89 -2.07 3.65
CA ASP A 124 20.94 -1.14 3.23
C ASP A 124 20.63 -0.45 1.88
N LEU A 125 19.38 -0.01 1.73
CA LEU A 125 18.87 0.61 0.50
C LEU A 125 18.96 2.13 0.57
N SER A 126 19.09 2.78 -0.59
CA SER A 126 18.91 4.23 -0.67
C SER A 126 17.46 4.62 -0.28
N PRO A 127 17.24 5.81 0.29
CA PRO A 127 15.90 6.25 0.67
C PRO A 127 14.90 6.23 -0.49
N GLY A 128 15.30 6.73 -1.68
CA GLY A 128 14.42 6.72 -2.85
C GLY A 128 14.05 5.30 -3.30
N TYR A 129 15.00 4.36 -3.25
CA TYR A 129 14.76 2.97 -3.61
C TYR A 129 13.90 2.24 -2.56
N ALA A 130 14.16 2.47 -1.28
CA ALA A 130 13.37 1.89 -0.18
C ALA A 130 11.89 2.31 -0.27
N ALA A 131 11.62 3.60 -0.52
CA ALA A 131 10.25 4.09 -0.73
C ALA A 131 9.55 3.38 -1.90
N ASN A 132 10.23 3.23 -3.04
CA ASN A 132 9.70 2.50 -4.19
C ASN A 132 9.38 1.03 -3.84
N MET A 133 10.28 0.32 -3.15
CA MET A 133 10.05 -1.06 -2.76
C MET A 133 8.83 -1.20 -1.85
N ILE A 134 8.68 -0.33 -0.86
CA ILE A 134 7.55 -0.36 0.07
C ILE A 134 6.22 -0.12 -0.66
N ILE A 135 6.19 0.81 -1.61
CA ILE A 135 4.98 1.07 -2.42
C ILE A 135 4.64 -0.14 -3.28
N ILE A 136 5.62 -0.69 -4.00
CA ILE A 136 5.44 -1.81 -4.93
C ILE A 136 4.96 -3.07 -4.20
N PHE A 137 5.61 -3.43 -3.10
CA PHE A 137 5.26 -4.61 -2.31
C PHE A 137 4.03 -4.40 -1.42
N GLY A 138 3.82 -3.19 -0.90
CA GLY A 138 2.60 -2.82 -0.19
C GLY A 138 1.37 -2.97 -1.08
N HIS A 139 1.47 -2.55 -2.35
CA HIS A 139 0.43 -2.75 -3.35
C HIS A 139 0.17 -4.24 -3.63
N LEU A 140 1.22 -5.06 -3.80
CA LEU A 140 1.06 -6.50 -3.97
C LEU A 140 0.35 -7.14 -2.77
N ALA A 141 0.76 -6.77 -1.56
CA ALA A 141 0.14 -7.25 -0.33
C ALA A 141 -1.35 -6.87 -0.27
N ALA A 142 -1.72 -5.64 -0.66
CA ALA A 142 -3.11 -5.21 -0.71
C ALA A 142 -3.95 -6.01 -1.71
N VAL A 143 -3.40 -6.28 -2.91
CA VAL A 143 -4.06 -7.09 -3.94
C VAL A 143 -4.28 -8.54 -3.46
N LEU A 144 -3.28 -9.16 -2.86
CA LEU A 144 -3.38 -10.52 -2.33
C LEU A 144 -4.32 -10.62 -1.12
N ALA A 145 -4.31 -9.62 -0.24
CA ALA A 145 -5.23 -9.56 0.89
C ALA A 145 -6.68 -9.36 0.44
N LEU A 146 -6.92 -8.52 -0.57
CA LEU A 146 -8.24 -8.36 -1.18
C LEU A 146 -8.71 -9.64 -1.87
N PHE A 147 -7.82 -10.32 -2.61
CA PHE A 147 -8.13 -11.62 -3.18
C PHE A 147 -8.58 -12.61 -2.09
N ALA A 148 -7.83 -12.71 -0.99
CA ALA A 148 -8.17 -13.59 0.13
C ALA A 148 -9.52 -13.24 0.75
N LEU A 149 -9.79 -11.95 0.99
CA LEU A 149 -11.08 -11.46 1.48
C LEU A 149 -12.23 -11.84 0.53
N CYS A 150 -12.11 -11.52 -0.75
CA CYS A 150 -13.13 -11.83 -1.75
C CYS A 150 -13.29 -13.34 -1.92
N LEU A 151 -12.25 -14.15 -1.77
CA LEU A 151 -12.34 -15.60 -1.83
C LEU A 151 -13.12 -16.15 -0.64
N VAL A 152 -12.88 -15.63 0.57
CA VAL A 152 -13.64 -16.02 1.77
C VAL A 152 -15.13 -15.66 1.63
N ILE A 153 -15.44 -14.47 1.12
CA ILE A 153 -16.83 -14.00 0.95
C ILE A 153 -17.54 -14.70 -0.21
N SER A 154 -16.96 -14.65 -1.41
CA SER A 154 -17.63 -15.14 -2.64
C SER A 154 -17.51 -16.64 -2.84
N ARG A 155 -16.48 -17.27 -2.25
CA ARG A 155 -16.10 -18.68 -2.44
C ARG A 155 -15.82 -19.07 -3.88
N ARG A 156 -15.56 -18.09 -4.74
CA ARG A 156 -15.33 -18.28 -6.17
C ARG A 156 -13.98 -17.68 -6.53
N TYR A 157 -13.04 -18.54 -6.89
CA TYR A 157 -11.70 -18.14 -7.32
C TYR A 157 -11.72 -17.07 -8.42
N LEU A 158 -12.55 -17.26 -9.45
CA LEU A 158 -12.66 -16.31 -10.55
C LEU A 158 -13.15 -14.94 -10.07
N VAL A 159 -14.20 -14.88 -9.25
CA VAL A 159 -14.75 -13.62 -8.74
C VAL A 159 -13.70 -12.90 -7.89
N ALA A 160 -13.07 -13.62 -6.96
CA ALA A 160 -12.02 -13.07 -6.13
C ALA A 160 -10.83 -12.53 -6.96
N THR A 161 -10.42 -13.27 -8.00
CA THR A 161 -9.34 -12.88 -8.91
C THR A 161 -9.71 -11.61 -9.67
N LEU A 162 -10.93 -11.52 -10.21
CA LEU A 162 -11.40 -10.35 -10.94
C LEU A 162 -11.47 -9.11 -10.03
N CYS A 163 -11.96 -9.24 -8.79
CA CYS A 163 -11.97 -8.15 -7.83
C CYS A 163 -10.56 -7.66 -7.47
N ALA A 164 -9.63 -8.59 -7.22
CA ALA A 164 -8.25 -8.27 -6.91
C ALA A 164 -7.51 -7.65 -8.12
N PHE A 165 -7.77 -8.16 -9.33
CA PHE A 165 -7.22 -7.59 -10.56
C PHE A 165 -7.77 -6.19 -10.84
N PHE A 166 -9.06 -5.93 -10.53
CA PHE A 166 -9.64 -4.60 -10.66
C PHE A 166 -8.94 -3.58 -9.74
N LEU A 167 -8.69 -3.94 -8.47
CA LEU A 167 -7.86 -3.11 -7.58
C LEU A 167 -6.46 -2.90 -8.17
N LEU A 168 -5.79 -3.98 -8.58
CA LEU A 168 -4.46 -3.93 -9.17
C LEU A 168 -4.38 -2.96 -10.36
N ALA A 169 -5.33 -3.04 -11.30
CA ALA A 169 -5.34 -2.20 -12.49
C ALA A 169 -5.66 -0.73 -12.16
N ASN A 170 -6.64 -0.48 -11.28
CA ASN A 170 -7.08 0.87 -10.95
C ASN A 170 -6.04 1.59 -10.08
N THR A 171 -5.46 0.90 -9.10
CA THR A 171 -4.42 1.44 -8.24
C THR A 171 -3.10 1.61 -8.98
N PHE A 172 -2.81 0.83 -10.02
CA PHE A 172 -1.64 1.09 -10.86
C PHE A 172 -1.79 2.35 -11.72
N MET A 173 -3.01 2.65 -12.19
CA MET A 173 -3.29 3.94 -12.82
C MET A 173 -3.14 5.08 -11.80
N SER A 174 -3.54 4.86 -10.54
CA SER A 174 -3.42 5.88 -9.50
C SER A 174 -2.01 6.06 -8.94
N LEU A 175 -1.19 5.00 -8.90
CA LEU A 175 0.24 5.07 -8.56
C LEU A 175 1.03 5.88 -9.60
N ARG A 176 0.50 6.02 -10.82
CA ARG A 176 0.99 6.95 -11.84
C ARG A 176 0.39 8.35 -11.72
N SER A 177 -0.71 8.53 -10.99
CA SER A 177 -1.32 9.83 -10.71
C SER A 177 -0.86 10.36 -9.35
N TYR A 178 0.39 10.85 -9.33
CA TYR A 178 0.94 11.96 -8.53
C TYR A 178 0.23 12.35 -7.20
N GLY A 179 0.92 12.18 -6.05
CA GLY A 179 0.51 12.76 -4.75
C GLY A 179 0.87 11.93 -3.50
N TRP A 180 0.05 12.09 -2.44
CA TRP A 180 0.14 11.40 -1.14
C TRP A 180 -0.38 9.95 -1.19
N GLU A 181 -1.11 9.62 -2.25
CA GLU A 181 -1.78 8.35 -2.48
C GLU A 181 -0.83 7.14 -2.39
N PRO A 182 0.41 7.16 -2.92
CA PRO A 182 1.34 6.04 -2.82
C PRO A 182 1.66 5.63 -1.38
N ILE A 183 1.60 6.56 -0.42
CA ILE A 183 1.84 6.28 1.00
C ILE A 183 0.66 5.52 1.60
N SER A 184 -0.57 5.90 1.22
CA SER A 184 -1.76 5.19 1.66
C SER A 184 -1.82 3.75 1.11
N VAL A 185 -1.27 3.51 -0.09
CA VAL A 185 -1.21 2.18 -0.73
C VAL A 185 -0.43 1.17 0.11
N VAL A 186 0.59 1.61 0.85
CA VAL A 186 1.38 0.76 1.76
C VAL A 186 0.50 0.09 2.81
N PHE A 187 -0.52 0.81 3.29
CA PHE A 187 -1.42 0.34 4.35
C PHE A 187 -2.78 -0.12 3.82
N MET A 188 -3.01 -0.09 2.51
CA MET A 188 -4.27 -0.57 1.92
C MET A 188 -4.57 -2.02 2.27
N ALA A 189 -3.55 -2.85 2.49
CA ALA A 189 -3.71 -4.24 2.93
C ALA A 189 -4.34 -4.37 4.32
N LEU A 190 -4.20 -3.37 5.20
CA LEU A 190 -4.74 -3.42 6.56
C LEU A 190 -6.27 -3.47 6.56
N TYR A 191 -6.92 -2.82 5.61
CA TYR A 191 -8.38 -2.84 5.50
C TYR A 191 -8.96 -4.23 5.22
N PRO A 192 -8.59 -4.95 4.12
CA PRO A 192 -9.10 -6.28 3.87
C PRO A 192 -8.65 -7.30 4.93
N ILE A 193 -7.47 -7.15 5.52
CA ILE A 193 -7.02 -7.98 6.66
C ILE A 193 -7.91 -7.75 7.88
N GLY A 194 -8.15 -6.50 8.26
CA GLY A 194 -9.01 -6.13 9.37
C GLY A 194 -10.43 -6.66 9.17
N LEU A 195 -10.97 -6.55 7.96
CA LEU A 195 -12.28 -7.09 7.63
C LEU A 195 -12.31 -8.63 7.69
N LEU A 196 -11.26 -9.31 7.20
CA LEU A 196 -11.11 -10.76 7.36
C LEU A 196 -11.13 -11.19 8.83
N VAL A 197 -10.45 -10.45 9.71
CA VAL A 197 -10.45 -10.71 11.15
C VAL A 197 -11.82 -10.44 11.76
N PHE A 198 -12.44 -9.32 11.42
CA PHE A 198 -13.78 -8.94 11.88
C PHE A 198 -14.83 -9.99 11.50
N LEU A 199 -14.83 -10.46 10.25
CA LEU A 199 -15.75 -11.48 9.76
C LEU A 199 -15.55 -12.87 10.41
N ARG A 200 -14.40 -13.11 11.04
CA ARG A 200 -14.14 -14.36 11.81
C ARG A 200 -14.66 -14.29 13.23
N GLN A 201 -14.90 -13.09 13.77
CA GLN A 201 -15.45 -12.95 15.11
C GLN A 201 -16.98 -13.02 15.02
N PRO A 202 -17.64 -13.97 15.72
CA PRO A 202 -19.08 -13.86 15.89
C PRO A 202 -19.34 -12.54 16.63
N LEU A 203 -20.08 -11.62 16.00
CA LEU A 203 -20.54 -10.40 16.65
C LEU A 203 -21.30 -10.82 17.90
N ARG A 204 -20.70 -10.61 19.07
CA ARG A 204 -21.38 -10.83 20.34
C ARG A 204 -22.56 -9.85 20.37
N PRO A 205 -23.79 -10.34 20.64
CA PRO A 205 -24.96 -9.47 20.79
C PRO A 205 -24.78 -8.50 21.95
#